data_AF-A0A1H9TMR6-F1
#
_entry.id   AF-A0A1H9TMR6-F1
#
_cell.length_a   1.000
_cell.length_b   1.000
_cell.length_c   1.000
_cell.angle_alpha   90.00
_cell.angle_beta   90.00
_cell.angle_gamma   90.00
#
_symmetry.space_group_name_H-M   'P 1'
#
loop_
_entity.id
_entity.type
_entity.pdbx_description
1 polymer ?
#
loop_
_entity_poly.entity_id
_entity_poly.type
_entity_poly.pdbx_seq_one_letter_code
_entity_poly.pdbx_strand_id
1 'polypeptide(L)'
;MSLTPRLRMFAGPNGSGKSTIKEVIPPQLLGIYINPDEIEKGLRQSGYLDFSDFAVQAADSEVMAHLRSSRLLAKAGLLGEVEKLSCWDGRLDFNGIAVNSYYASEAPLSRSLRKLPSL
;
A
#
# COMPACT_ATOMS: atom_id res chain seq x y z
N MET A 1 -15.20 -22.09 14.73
CA MET A 1 -13.85 -21.48 14.66
C MET A 1 -14.04 -19.98 14.46
N SER A 2 -13.50 -19.12 15.32
CA SER A 2 -13.59 -17.67 15.05
C SER A 2 -12.65 -17.33 13.89
N LEU A 3 -13.18 -16.62 12.89
CA LEU A 3 -12.42 -16.13 11.73
C LEU A 3 -11.61 -14.88 12.11
N THR A 4 -10.83 -14.96 13.19
CA THR A 4 -10.02 -13.83 13.64
C THR A 4 -8.83 -13.66 12.68
N PRO A 5 -8.69 -12.51 11.99
CA PRO A 5 -7.56 -12.26 11.10
C PRO A 5 -6.24 -12.33 11.86
N ARG A 6 -5.19 -12.88 11.23
CA ARG A 6 -3.84 -12.96 11.80
C ARG A 6 -2.91 -11.97 11.08
N LEU A 7 -2.28 -11.08 11.84
CA LEU A 7 -1.18 -10.25 11.36
C LEU A 7 0.16 -10.92 11.73
N ARG A 8 1.11 -10.94 10.79
CA ARG A 8 2.49 -11.40 11.03
C ARG A 8 3.42 -10.25 10.66
N MET A 9 4.25 -9.83 11.60
CA MET A 9 5.21 -8.75 11.40
C MET A 9 6.63 -9.31 11.51
N PHE A 10 7.43 -9.11 10.46
CA PHE A 10 8.85 -9.45 10.45
C PHE A 10 9.66 -8.17 10.62
N ALA A 11 10.32 -8.00 11.76
CA ALA A 11 11.09 -6.80 12.12
C ALA A 11 12.50 -7.16 12.62
N GLY A 12 13.45 -6.24 12.51
CA GLY A 12 14.86 -6.45 12.85
C GLY A 12 15.79 -5.45 12.14
N PRO A 13 17.08 -5.34 12.53
CA PRO A 13 18.03 -4.38 11.95
C PRO A 13 18.36 -4.68 10.48
N ASN A 14 18.98 -3.72 9.78
CA ASN A 14 19.47 -3.94 8.41
C ASN A 14 20.45 -5.12 8.38
N GLY A 15 20.33 -5.97 7.36
CA GLY A 15 21.14 -7.20 7.24
C GLY A 15 20.64 -8.42 8.03
N SER A 16 19.54 -8.33 8.78
CA SER A 16 19.00 -9.45 9.57
C SER A 16 18.27 -10.55 8.76
N GLY A 17 18.33 -10.53 7.43
CA GLY A 17 17.71 -11.56 6.57
C GLY A 17 16.19 -11.48 6.36
N LYS A 18 15.52 -10.38 6.76
CA LYS A 18 14.05 -10.23 6.61
C LYS A 18 13.56 -10.38 5.17
N SER A 19 14.28 -9.80 4.22
CA SER A 19 13.92 -9.89 2.80
C SER A 19 14.02 -11.33 2.28
N THR A 20 14.97 -12.12 2.81
CA THR A 20 15.13 -13.55 2.50
C THR A 20 13.97 -14.39 3.05
N ILE A 21 13.40 -14.00 4.19
CA ILE A 21 12.25 -14.72 4.77
C ILE A 21 11.04 -14.72 3.81
N LYS A 22 10.84 -13.65 3.03
CA LYS A 22 9.77 -13.58 2.00
C LYS A 22 9.90 -14.72 0.98
N GLU A 23 11.13 -15.06 0.58
CA GLU A 23 11.41 -16.04 -0.48
C GLU A 23 11.24 -17.49 0.00
N VAL A 24 11.34 -17.74 1.30
CA VAL A 24 11.26 -19.08 1.90
C VAL A 24 9.90 -19.40 2.53
N ILE A 25 9.04 -18.40 2.72
CA ILE A 25 7.68 -18.62 3.22
C ILE A 25 6.84 -19.20 2.07
N PRO A 26 6.18 -20.36 2.29
CA PRO A 26 5.24 -20.90 1.33
C PRO A 26 4.14 -19.88 0.99
N PRO A 27 3.79 -19.66 -0.30
CA PRO A 27 2.81 -18.66 -0.70
C PRO A 27 1.46 -18.78 0.04
N GLN A 28 1.07 -20.01 0.38
CA GLN A 28 -0.17 -20.31 1.12
C GLN A 28 -0.17 -19.73 2.56
N LEU A 29 1.01 -19.46 3.13
CA LEU A 29 1.18 -18.92 4.47
C LEU A 29 1.44 -17.42 4.49
N LEU A 30 1.87 -16.84 3.35
CA LEU A 30 2.25 -15.44 3.25
C LEU A 30 1.01 -14.52 3.37
N GLY A 31 -0.09 -14.87 2.71
CA GLY A 31 -1.28 -14.02 2.62
C GLY A 31 -0.97 -12.70 1.89
N ILE A 32 -1.63 -11.61 2.29
CA ILE A 32 -1.32 -10.28 1.77
C ILE A 32 0.00 -9.80 2.37
N TYR A 33 0.98 -9.57 1.50
CA TYR A 33 2.31 -9.10 1.88
C TYR A 33 2.40 -7.58 1.66
N ILE A 34 2.67 -6.84 2.74
CA ILE A 34 2.85 -5.39 2.69
C ILE A 34 4.29 -5.08 3.09
N ASN A 35 5.01 -4.43 2.18
CA ASN A 35 6.36 -3.92 2.43
C ASN A 35 6.51 -2.56 1.71
N PRO A 36 6.71 -1.45 2.45
CA PRO A 36 6.83 -0.12 1.86
C PRO A 36 7.95 0.01 0.82
N ASP A 37 9.08 -0.67 1.01
CA ASP A 37 10.21 -0.60 0.07
C ASP A 37 9.87 -1.27 -1.28
N GLU A 38 9.15 -2.40 -1.22
CA GLU A 38 8.70 -3.13 -2.41
C GLU A 38 7.58 -2.37 -3.13
N ILE A 39 6.68 -1.74 -2.36
CA ILE A 39 5.62 -0.89 -2.91
C ILE A 39 6.25 0.32 -3.60
N GLU A 40 7.20 1.01 -2.96
CA GLU A 40 7.90 2.15 -3.57
C GLU A 40 8.63 1.74 -4.85
N LYS A 41 9.34 0.60 -4.83
CA LYS A 41 10.02 0.06 -6.01
C LYS A 41 9.02 -0.23 -7.13
N GLY A 42 7.89 -0.87 -6.82
CA GLY A 42 6.81 -1.13 -7.77
C GLY A 42 6.25 0.15 -8.37
N LEU A 43 5.91 1.12 -7.53
CA LEU A 43 5.41 2.43 -7.94
C LEU A 43 6.39 3.18 -8.86
N ARG A 44 7.69 3.14 -8.56
CA ARG A 44 8.74 3.74 -9.42
C ARG A 44 8.84 3.06 -10.79
N GLN A 45 8.42 1.80 -10.92
CA GLN A 45 8.47 1.02 -12.15
C GLN A 45 7.18 1.14 -12.97
N SER A 46 6.01 1.05 -12.32
CA SER A 46 4.70 1.03 -12.97
C SER A 46 4.07 2.41 -13.09
N GLY A 47 4.38 3.33 -12.16
CA GLY A 47 3.70 4.62 -12.02
C GLY A 47 2.34 4.54 -11.33
N TYR A 48 1.89 3.36 -10.89
CA TYR A 48 0.58 3.18 -10.25
C TYR A 48 0.59 2.08 -9.19
N LEU A 49 -0.32 2.18 -8.21
CA LEU A 49 -0.65 1.11 -7.26
C LEU A 49 -1.97 0.44 -7.70
N ASP A 50 -1.99 -0.87 -7.85
CA ASP A 50 -3.23 -1.63 -8.07
C ASP A 50 -3.75 -2.18 -6.73
N PHE A 51 -4.97 -1.84 -6.33
CA PHE A 51 -5.52 -2.28 -5.04
C PHE A 51 -5.79 -3.78 -5.00
N SER A 52 -5.96 -4.43 -6.17
CA SER A 52 -6.19 -5.87 -6.24
C SER A 52 -4.98 -6.68 -5.76
N ASP A 53 -3.75 -6.13 -5.87
CA ASP A 53 -2.53 -6.73 -5.31
C ASP A 53 -2.59 -6.90 -3.78
N PHE A 54 -3.44 -6.11 -3.12
CA PHE A 54 -3.65 -6.15 -1.67
C PHE A 54 -4.99 -6.80 -1.27
N ALA A 55 -5.71 -7.39 -2.23
CA ALA A 55 -7.06 -7.94 -2.08
C ALA A 55 -8.08 -6.92 -1.53
N VAL A 56 -7.97 -5.69 -2.00
CA VAL A 56 -8.70 -4.54 -1.50
C VAL A 56 -9.56 -3.91 -2.60
N GLN A 57 -10.75 -3.47 -2.22
CA GLN A 57 -11.55 -2.53 -3.03
C GLN A 57 -11.75 -1.23 -2.26
N ALA A 58 -11.56 -0.11 -2.96
CA ALA A 58 -11.77 1.24 -2.44
C ALA A 58 -12.53 2.07 -3.47
N ALA A 59 -13.37 3.00 -3.01
CA ALA A 59 -13.91 4.02 -3.90
C ALA A 59 -12.84 5.10 -4.14
N ASP A 60 -12.71 5.58 -5.38
CA ASP A 60 -11.72 6.59 -5.74
C ASP A 60 -11.81 7.85 -4.86
N SER A 61 -13.03 8.30 -4.57
CA SER A 61 -13.29 9.46 -3.71
C SER A 61 -12.81 9.26 -2.28
N GLU A 62 -12.88 8.03 -1.76
CA GLU A 62 -12.44 7.68 -0.42
C GLU A 62 -10.92 7.69 -0.30
N VAL A 63 -10.23 7.09 -1.28
CA VAL A 63 -8.77 7.08 -1.36
C VAL A 63 -8.25 8.51 -1.43
N MET A 64 -8.82 9.33 -2.32
CA MET A 64 -8.41 10.73 -2.46
C MET A 64 -8.70 11.55 -1.21
N ALA A 65 -9.85 11.33 -0.54
CA ALA A 65 -10.15 12.00 0.74
C ALA A 65 -9.18 11.58 1.86
N HIS A 66 -8.78 10.31 1.90
CA HIS A 66 -7.79 9.82 2.84
C HIS A 66 -6.43 10.50 2.64
N LEU A 67 -5.93 10.53 1.41
CA LEU A 67 -4.64 11.16 1.08
C LEU A 67 -4.63 12.66 1.40
N ARG A 68 -5.70 13.38 1.06
CA ARG A 68 -5.85 14.82 1.35
C ARG A 68 -5.89 15.13 2.86
N SER A 69 -6.33 14.18 3.68
CA SER A 69 -6.40 14.33 5.13
C SER A 69 -5.21 13.70 5.87
N SER A 70 -4.23 13.16 5.15
CA SER A 70 -3.08 12.49 5.74
C SER A 70 -2.19 13.47 6.53
N ARG A 71 -2.06 13.22 7.83
CA ARG A 71 -1.14 13.96 8.69
C ARG A 71 0.32 13.71 8.30
N LEU A 72 0.64 12.53 7.77
CA LEU A 72 1.98 12.19 7.34
C LEU A 72 2.38 13.03 6.12
N LEU A 73 1.52 13.06 5.10
CA LEU A 73 1.73 13.88 3.90
C LEU A 73 1.73 15.38 4.22
N ALA A 74 0.87 15.83 5.14
CA ALA A 74 0.87 17.20 5.63
C ALA A 74 2.22 17.60 6.24
N LYS A 75 2.77 16.77 7.13
CA LYS A 75 4.08 17.01 7.76
C LYS A 75 5.23 16.99 6.77
N ALA A 76 5.13 16.17 5.72
CA ALA A 76 6.13 16.09 4.67
C ALA A 76 5.99 17.22 3.62
N GLY A 77 4.95 18.07 3.71
CA GLY A 77 4.71 19.14 2.72
C GLY A 77 4.17 18.63 1.38
N LEU A 78 3.64 17.40 1.34
CA LEU A 78 3.29 16.68 0.11
C LEU A 78 1.80 16.78 -0.28
N LEU A 79 0.97 17.48 0.51
CA LEU A 79 -0.47 17.60 0.20
C LEU A 79 -0.73 18.30 -1.14
N GLY A 80 0.11 19.26 -1.54
CA GLY A 80 -0.04 19.92 -2.85
C GLY A 80 0.20 18.98 -4.03
N GLU A 81 0.97 17.90 -3.84
CA GLU A 81 1.21 16.88 -4.86
C GLU A 81 0.07 15.85 -4.94
N VAL A 82 -0.73 15.70 -3.88
CA VAL A 82 -1.91 14.80 -3.89
C VAL A 82 -2.92 15.21 -4.96
N GLU A 83 -3.04 16.50 -5.27
CA GLU A 83 -3.95 16.99 -6.32
C GLU A 83 -3.51 16.59 -7.75
N LYS A 84 -2.28 16.10 -7.90
CA LYS A 84 -1.78 15.56 -9.18
C LYS A 84 -2.00 14.05 -9.31
N LEU A 85 -2.42 13.39 -8.23
CA LEU A 85 -2.77 11.97 -8.24
C LEU A 85 -4.17 11.79 -8.81
N SER A 86 -4.40 10.66 -9.47
CA SER A 86 -5.72 10.23 -9.89
C SER A 86 -5.99 8.81 -9.38
N CYS A 87 -7.25 8.54 -9.07
CA CYS A 87 -7.68 7.20 -8.69
C CYS A 87 -8.82 6.80 -9.63
N TRP A 88 -8.68 5.66 -10.30
CA TRP A 88 -9.68 5.13 -11.22
C TRP A 88 -9.47 3.61 -11.40
N ASP A 89 -10.55 2.88 -11.63
CA ASP A 89 -10.54 1.43 -11.91
C ASP A 89 -9.73 0.60 -10.89
N GLY A 90 -9.84 0.95 -9.61
CA GLY A 90 -9.12 0.26 -8.54
C GLY A 90 -7.61 0.50 -8.52
N ARG A 91 -7.14 1.56 -9.20
CA ARG A 91 -5.74 1.97 -9.24
C ARG A 91 -5.56 3.40 -8.74
N LEU A 92 -4.46 3.62 -8.02
CA LEU A 92 -3.96 4.95 -7.68
C LEU A 92 -2.76 5.27 -8.57
N ASP A 93 -2.94 6.24 -9.45
CA ASP A 93 -1.94 6.71 -10.41
C ASP A 93 -1.07 7.81 -9.81
N PHE A 94 0.25 7.61 -9.92
CA PHE A 94 1.30 8.53 -9.49
C PHE A 94 1.97 9.24 -10.68
N ASN A 95 1.47 9.01 -11.89
CA ASN A 95 1.93 9.65 -13.11
C ASN A 95 1.79 11.19 -12.98
N GLY A 96 2.92 11.89 -12.88
CA GLY A 96 2.96 13.34 -12.68
C GLY A 96 3.58 13.80 -11.36
N ILE A 97 3.97 12.86 -10.48
CA ILE A 97 4.74 13.17 -9.27
C ILE A 97 5.95 12.24 -9.10
N ALA A 98 6.95 12.71 -8.34
CA ALA A 98 8.10 11.90 -7.98
C ALA A 98 7.75 11.00 -6.79
N VAL A 99 7.59 9.69 -7.06
CA VAL A 99 7.29 8.69 -6.02
C VAL A 99 8.37 8.69 -4.93
N ASN A 100 7.93 8.66 -3.67
CA ASN A 100 8.77 8.54 -2.49
C ASN A 100 8.11 7.63 -1.43
N SER A 101 8.87 7.30 -0.38
CA SER A 101 8.47 6.35 0.67
C SER A 101 7.22 6.77 1.47
N TYR A 102 6.87 8.06 1.51
CA TYR A 102 5.67 8.53 2.21
C TYR A 102 4.38 8.07 1.51
N TYR A 103 4.36 8.10 0.18
CA TYR A 103 3.22 7.62 -0.60
C TYR A 103 3.02 6.11 -0.49
N ALA A 104 4.11 5.35 -0.53
CA ALA A 104 4.08 3.89 -0.35
C ALA A 104 3.54 3.48 1.02
N SER A 105 3.71 4.34 2.03
CA SER A 105 3.24 4.09 3.40
C SER A 105 1.74 4.37 3.59
N GLU A 106 1.17 5.34 2.87
CA GLU A 106 -0.22 5.77 3.07
C GLU A 106 -1.20 5.12 2.08
N ALA A 107 -0.78 4.85 0.85
CA ALA A 107 -1.65 4.32 -0.20
C ALA A 107 -2.38 3.00 0.18
N PRO A 108 -1.78 2.06 0.94
CA PRO A 108 -2.46 0.83 1.36
C PRO A 108 -3.43 1.00 2.56
N LEU A 109 -3.51 2.19 3.19
CA LEU A 109 -4.08 2.37 4.53
C LEU A 109 -5.42 3.13 4.58
N SER A 110 -6.14 3.26 3.47
CA SER A 110 -7.49 3.82 3.54
C SER A 110 -8.32 3.04 4.57
N ARG A 111 -9.00 3.75 5.47
CA ARG A 111 -9.70 3.12 6.60
C ARG A 111 -10.99 2.38 6.20
N SER A 112 -11.45 2.52 4.96
CA SER A 112 -12.70 1.92 4.47
C SER A 112 -12.47 0.85 3.39
N LEU A 113 -11.26 0.26 3.36
CA LEU A 113 -10.95 -0.88 2.50
C LEU A 113 -11.78 -2.09 2.87
N ARG A 114 -12.66 -2.50 1.93
CA ARG A 114 -13.39 -3.76 2.02
C ARG A 114 -12.53 -4.86 1.43
N LYS A 115 -12.39 -5.97 2.15
CA LYS A 115 -11.80 -7.20 1.59
C LYS A 115 -12.64 -7.65 0.40
N LEU A 116 -11.97 -8.03 -0.68
CA LEU A 116 -12.61 -8.81 -1.74
C LEU A 116 -13.18 -10.11 -1.13
N PRO A 117 -14.41 -10.51 -1.51
CA PRO A 117 -14.93 -11.81 -1.11
C PRO A 117 -13.99 -12.91 -1.60
N SER A 118 -13.68 -13.87 -0.73
CA SER A 118 -12.98 -15.09 -1.13
C SER A 118 -13.86 -15.87 -2.10
N LEU A 119 -13.30 -16.24 -3.26
CA LEU A 119 -13.87 -17.24 -4.16
C LEU A 119 -14.05 -18.59 -3.44
#